data_AF-A0A821SSJ4-F1
#
_entry.id   AF-A0A821SSJ4-F1
#
_cell.length_a   1.000
_cell.length_b   1.000
_cell.length_c   1.000
_cell.angle_alpha   90.00
_cell.angle_beta   90.00
_cell.angle_gamma   90.00
#
_symmetry.space_group_name_H-M   'P 1'
#
loop_
_entity.id
_entity.type
_entity.pdbx_description
1 polymer ?
#
loop_
_entity_poly.entity_id
_entity_poly.type
_entity_poly.pdbx_seq_one_letter_code
_entity_poly.pdbx_strand_id
1 'polypeptide(L)'
;MILLRTLSSVHTTRLSLRISVCRMSSIKFRWGLSASEPEQTPVLFVGQPAHLSALSWQDVRCKLEPRVTEEVWRRGLAVTSPGDVSELWPRGAALGVLPPRRSRHTAPSRNHSLSKIVKSALRSAAEEYIVLVCRKRDVLASAVAISRSVPLYSARSGSTPLNSNQPAPPANTNLTVEIFIVNHEGDSEDEGTNAHALTDGTLSNEELGTIQDVADSVRLAARITDTPANIMDVDAFVEEACKVAKKLDIAEPTVIRGEALAERGMGGIYGVGKASTKPPALVSLSYMAPGATETVAWVGKGIVYDTGGLSIKARASMVGMKGDCGGAAAVLGAFVAVVRAKPTVNLHAVLCIAENSVGPNATRPDDIHQLYSGRTVEINNTDAEGRLVLSDGVVYARRDLKADTIVDVATLTGAQGTATGKYHAAIISNAGTLERACVSAGLRSGDLTHALPYAPELHFTEFCSHVADMKNSVADRNNAQPSCAGLFILAHLGFDFPGQWLHVDMAAPAHIGERATGYGVCLLSVLFGKYTNSRLLKALSPLR
;
A
#
# COMPACT_ATOMS: atom_id res chain seq x y z
N MET A 1 7.20 42.94 48.55
CA MET A 1 8.16 42.70 47.45
C MET A 1 8.84 41.36 47.71
N ILE A 2 8.97 40.53 46.67
CA ILE A 2 9.64 39.22 46.63
C ILE A 2 8.76 38.05 47.11
N LEU A 3 7.97 37.49 46.18
CA LEU A 3 7.88 36.04 45.94
C LEU A 3 7.20 35.78 44.57
N LEU A 4 7.82 36.28 43.51
CA LEU A 4 7.43 36.03 42.12
C LEU A 4 8.72 35.91 41.31
N ARG A 5 9.34 34.72 41.34
CA ARG A 5 10.43 34.27 40.46
C ARG A 5 10.87 32.88 40.92
N THR A 6 10.29 31.83 40.34
CA THR A 6 10.91 30.49 40.13
C THR A 6 9.92 29.47 39.56
N LEU A 7 9.34 29.73 38.38
CA LEU A 7 8.77 28.67 37.52
C LEU A 7 9.01 28.99 36.03
N SER A 8 10.27 29.32 35.71
CA SER A 8 10.76 29.53 34.35
C SER A 8 12.06 28.75 34.18
N SER A 9 11.99 27.43 34.36
CA SER A 9 13.09 26.50 34.02
C SER A 9 12.60 25.06 34.23
N VAL A 10 11.58 24.65 33.50
CA VAL A 10 11.46 23.23 33.13
C VAL A 10 11.82 23.19 31.66
N HIS A 11 13.12 23.10 31.41
CA HIS A 11 13.62 22.59 30.15
C HIS A 11 12.84 21.34 29.82
N THR A 12 12.23 21.35 28.63
CA THR A 12 11.71 20.20 27.89
C THR A 12 12.72 19.06 27.91
N THR A 13 12.72 18.29 28.99
CA THR A 13 13.21 16.93 28.96
C THR A 13 12.15 16.22 28.15
N ARG A 14 12.40 16.08 26.84
CA ARG A 14 11.60 15.18 26.01
C ARG A 14 11.67 13.84 26.75
N LEU A 15 10.58 13.46 27.41
CA LEU A 15 10.30 12.05 27.64
C LEU A 15 10.20 11.47 26.23
N SER A 16 11.34 11.06 25.67
CA SER A 16 11.37 10.06 24.64
C SER A 16 10.83 8.83 25.35
N LEU A 17 9.50 8.69 25.34
CA LEU A 17 8.85 7.41 25.54
C LEU A 17 9.49 6.51 24.49
N ARG A 18 10.53 5.78 24.89
CA ARG A 18 11.13 4.70 24.13
C ARG A 18 10.10 3.59 24.06
N ILE A 19 9.02 3.82 23.32
CA ILE A 19 8.21 2.74 22.82
C ILE A 19 9.18 2.00 21.91
N SER A 20 9.57 0.78 22.29
CA SER A 20 10.32 -0.10 21.42
C SER A 20 9.38 -0.51 20.29
N VAL A 21 9.37 0.30 19.22
CA VAL A 21 8.44 0.18 18.09
C VAL A 21 9.13 -0.60 16.99
N CYS A 22 9.14 -1.92 17.08
CA CYS A 22 9.20 -2.83 15.94
C CYS A 22 9.26 -4.28 16.41
N ARG A 23 8.41 -5.15 15.84
CA ARG A 23 8.67 -6.58 15.86
C ARG A 23 9.69 -6.87 14.75
N MET A 24 10.86 -7.39 15.10
CA MET A 24 11.85 -7.87 14.12
C MET A 24 11.36 -9.20 13.53
N SER A 25 10.38 -9.09 12.64
CA SER A 25 9.93 -10.21 11.82
C SER A 25 10.60 -10.15 10.46
N SER A 26 11.23 -11.24 10.03
CA SER A 26 11.89 -11.33 8.73
C SER A 26 11.14 -12.31 7.82
N ILE A 27 11.11 -12.02 6.53
CA ILE A 27 10.59 -12.94 5.50
C ILE A 27 11.69 -13.13 4.49
N LYS A 28 11.97 -14.38 4.12
CA LYS A 28 12.91 -14.73 3.05
C LYS A 28 12.23 -15.61 2.03
N PHE A 29 12.34 -15.24 0.75
CA PHE A 29 11.85 -16.06 -0.35
C PHE A 29 12.97 -16.93 -0.93
N ARG A 30 12.67 -18.20 -1.19
CA ARG A 30 13.58 -19.17 -1.82
C ARG A 30 12.85 -19.95 -2.89
N TRP A 31 13.58 -20.39 -3.90
CA TRP A 31 13.09 -21.32 -4.90
C TRP A 31 13.58 -22.74 -4.58
N GLY A 32 12.66 -23.70 -4.62
CA GLY A 32 12.91 -25.08 -4.22
C GLY A 32 12.76 -25.31 -2.72
N LEU A 33 12.61 -26.58 -2.34
CA LEU A 33 12.41 -26.99 -0.96
C LEU A 33 13.72 -27.41 -0.30
N SER A 34 13.98 -26.95 0.92
CA SER A 34 15.11 -27.44 1.72
C SER A 34 14.66 -28.51 2.72
N ALA A 35 15.55 -29.40 3.13
CA ALA A 35 15.23 -30.33 4.21
C ALA A 35 14.99 -29.57 5.53
N SER A 36 13.94 -29.93 6.27
CA SER A 36 13.68 -29.45 7.63
C SER A 36 12.66 -30.35 8.34
N GLU A 37 12.72 -30.43 9.68
CA GLU A 37 11.81 -31.28 10.45
C GLU A 37 10.62 -30.49 11.01
N PRO A 38 9.36 -30.94 10.80
CA PRO A 38 8.16 -30.24 11.26
C PRO A 38 8.12 -29.89 12.76
N GLU A 39 8.75 -30.72 13.59
CA GLU A 39 8.74 -30.53 15.04
C GLU A 39 9.59 -29.33 15.49
N GLN A 40 10.71 -29.09 14.79
CA GLN A 40 11.63 -28.00 15.10
C GLN A 40 11.25 -26.73 14.33
N THR A 41 10.84 -26.91 13.07
CA THR A 41 10.50 -25.85 12.13
C THR A 41 9.13 -26.12 11.53
N PRO A 42 8.05 -25.57 12.12
CA PRO A 42 6.71 -25.79 11.62
C PRO A 42 6.57 -25.37 10.15
N VAL A 43 5.86 -26.17 9.36
CA VAL A 43 5.66 -25.95 7.93
C VAL A 43 4.18 -25.89 7.55
N LEU A 44 3.84 -24.89 6.72
CA LEU A 44 2.55 -24.80 6.04
C LEU A 44 2.75 -25.03 4.54
N PHE A 45 2.13 -26.07 3.99
CA PHE A 45 1.95 -26.21 2.55
C PHE A 45 0.70 -25.44 2.13
N VAL A 46 0.80 -24.61 1.10
CA VAL A 46 -0.36 -23.85 0.60
C VAL A 46 -0.36 -23.70 -0.91
N GLY A 47 -1.51 -23.94 -1.53
CA GLY A 47 -1.68 -23.84 -2.98
C GLY A 47 -3.12 -24.13 -3.39
N GLN A 48 -3.40 -24.04 -4.69
CA GLN A 48 -4.69 -24.49 -5.23
C GLN A 48 -4.76 -26.02 -5.25
N PRO A 49 -5.95 -26.63 -5.21
CA PRO A 49 -6.09 -28.09 -5.20
C PRO A 49 -5.27 -28.78 -6.29
N ALA A 50 -5.42 -28.33 -7.54
CA ALA A 50 -4.70 -28.90 -8.68
C ALA A 50 -3.17 -28.71 -8.59
N HIS A 51 -2.71 -27.64 -7.96
CA HIS A 51 -1.27 -27.38 -7.79
C HIS A 51 -0.68 -28.27 -6.69
N LEU A 52 -1.40 -28.42 -5.58
CA LEU A 52 -1.00 -29.29 -4.47
C LEU A 52 -1.00 -30.76 -4.87
N SER A 53 -1.98 -31.21 -5.66
CA SER A 53 -2.03 -32.57 -6.20
C SER A 53 -0.91 -32.88 -7.20
N ALA A 54 -0.24 -31.86 -7.76
CA ALA A 54 0.91 -32.06 -8.66
C ALA A 54 2.21 -32.41 -7.92
N LEU A 55 2.27 -32.22 -6.60
CA LEU A 55 3.43 -32.60 -5.79
C LEU A 55 3.46 -34.11 -5.55
N SER A 56 4.58 -34.73 -5.88
CA SER A 56 4.86 -36.12 -5.50
C SER A 56 5.32 -36.20 -4.04
N TRP A 57 5.25 -37.39 -3.44
CA TRP A 57 5.81 -37.61 -2.09
C TRP A 57 7.31 -37.28 -2.05
N GLN A 58 8.03 -37.55 -3.12
CA GLN A 58 9.46 -37.27 -3.24
C GLN A 58 9.77 -35.78 -3.12
N ASP A 59 8.86 -34.91 -3.60
CA ASP A 59 9.03 -33.45 -3.54
C ASP A 59 8.86 -32.92 -2.11
N VAL A 60 7.96 -33.53 -1.32
CA VAL A 60 7.54 -32.98 -0.02
C VAL A 60 8.17 -33.67 1.18
N ARG A 61 8.66 -34.91 1.04
CA ARG A 61 9.15 -35.72 2.17
C ARG A 61 10.26 -35.06 2.96
N CYS A 62 11.10 -34.24 2.31
CA CYS A 62 12.22 -33.54 2.96
C CYS A 62 11.76 -32.52 4.03
N LYS A 63 10.48 -32.11 3.99
CA LYS A 63 9.85 -31.20 4.95
C LYS A 63 8.94 -31.90 5.96
N LEU A 64 8.67 -33.17 5.77
CA LEU A 64 7.56 -33.89 6.43
C LEU A 64 8.06 -35.10 7.22
N GLU A 65 9.06 -35.80 6.71
CA GLU A 65 9.67 -36.93 7.42
C GLU A 65 10.46 -36.48 8.66
N PRO A 66 10.53 -37.32 9.70
CA PRO A 66 9.82 -38.60 9.87
C PRO A 66 8.40 -38.45 10.45
N ARG A 67 7.92 -37.22 10.68
CA ARG A 67 6.71 -36.94 11.48
C ARG A 67 5.40 -37.15 10.72
N VAL A 68 5.40 -36.91 9.42
CA VAL A 68 4.24 -37.11 8.53
C VAL A 68 4.62 -38.18 7.51
N THR A 69 3.72 -39.14 7.29
CA THR A 69 3.89 -40.20 6.29
C THR A 69 3.22 -39.84 4.97
N GLU A 70 3.54 -40.56 3.89
CA GLU A 70 2.89 -40.40 2.60
C GLU A 70 1.36 -40.61 2.68
N GLU A 71 0.92 -41.57 3.50
CA GLU A 71 -0.51 -41.82 3.72
C GLU A 71 -1.22 -40.60 4.34
N VAL A 72 -0.61 -39.99 5.37
CA VAL A 72 -1.15 -38.79 6.01
C VAL A 72 -1.19 -37.62 5.05
N TRP A 73 -0.15 -37.43 4.22
CA TRP A 73 -0.12 -36.41 3.17
C TRP A 73 -1.27 -36.59 2.17
N ARG A 74 -1.43 -37.79 1.61
CA ARG A 74 -2.52 -38.10 0.67
C ARG A 74 -3.89 -37.91 1.30
N ARG A 75 -4.07 -38.33 2.55
CA ARG A 75 -5.32 -38.10 3.29
C ARG A 75 -5.58 -36.61 3.48
N GLY A 76 -4.56 -35.84 3.86
CA GLY A 76 -4.63 -34.38 3.99
C GLY A 76 -5.14 -33.71 2.71
N LEU A 77 -4.56 -34.07 1.55
CA LEU A 77 -5.02 -33.57 0.25
C LEU A 77 -6.48 -33.92 -0.04
N ALA A 78 -6.93 -35.11 0.35
CA ALA A 78 -8.30 -35.56 0.10
C ALA A 78 -9.36 -34.92 1.02
N VAL A 79 -9.00 -34.59 2.27
CA VAL A 79 -9.96 -34.12 3.29
C VAL A 79 -9.96 -32.61 3.51
N THR A 80 -8.91 -31.89 3.09
CA THR A 80 -8.81 -30.45 3.33
C THR A 80 -9.73 -29.69 2.38
N SER A 81 -10.78 -29.09 2.93
CA SER A 81 -11.74 -28.28 2.17
C SER A 81 -11.09 -27.01 1.59
N PRO A 82 -11.50 -26.56 0.39
CA PRO A 82 -11.04 -25.29 -0.15
C PRO A 82 -11.39 -24.10 0.75
N GLY A 83 -10.39 -23.27 1.03
CA GLY A 83 -10.47 -22.13 1.95
C GLY A 83 -10.07 -22.43 3.39
N ASP A 84 -9.81 -23.70 3.71
CA ASP A 84 -9.48 -24.17 5.06
C ASP A 84 -8.04 -24.68 5.18
N VAL A 85 -7.65 -24.98 6.43
CA VAL A 85 -6.36 -25.52 6.82
C VAL A 85 -6.58 -26.79 7.63
N SER A 86 -5.87 -27.86 7.31
CA SER A 86 -5.83 -29.10 8.10
C SER A 86 -4.44 -29.35 8.66
N GLU A 87 -4.35 -29.73 9.93
CA GLU A 87 -3.08 -30.15 10.52
C GLU A 87 -2.75 -31.58 10.08
N LEU A 88 -1.55 -31.77 9.54
CA LEU A 88 -0.98 -33.08 9.22
C LEU A 88 -0.19 -33.64 10.41
N TRP A 89 0.41 -32.75 11.20
CA TRP A 89 1.06 -33.07 12.47
C TRP A 89 0.78 -31.93 13.46
N PRO A 90 0.32 -32.22 14.68
CA PRO A 90 -0.06 -31.20 15.66
C PRO A 90 1.04 -30.14 15.83
N ARG A 91 0.69 -28.88 15.55
CA ARG A 91 1.58 -27.71 15.65
C ARG A 91 2.87 -27.74 14.80
N GLY A 92 3.12 -28.75 13.97
CA GLY A 92 4.35 -28.87 13.19
C GLY A 92 4.16 -28.94 11.67
N ALA A 93 3.07 -29.52 11.17
CA ALA A 93 2.80 -29.55 9.74
C ALA A 93 1.34 -29.28 9.44
N ALA A 94 1.06 -28.40 8.49
CA ALA A 94 -0.28 -28.06 8.06
C ALA A 94 -0.38 -27.96 6.53
N LEU A 95 -1.58 -28.21 6.02
CA LEU A 95 -1.95 -28.08 4.62
C LEU A 95 -3.11 -27.09 4.50
N GLY A 96 -2.90 -26.00 3.76
CA GLY A 96 -3.92 -25.02 3.41
C GLY A 96 -4.30 -25.09 1.94
N VAL A 97 -5.60 -25.16 1.64
CA VAL A 97 -6.09 -25.29 0.26
C VAL A 97 -6.78 -24.00 -0.16
N LEU A 98 -6.35 -23.40 -1.29
CA LEU A 98 -6.98 -22.20 -1.83
C LEU A 98 -8.31 -22.53 -2.54
N PRO A 99 -9.29 -21.60 -2.55
CA PRO A 99 -10.55 -21.79 -3.28
C PRO A 99 -10.31 -21.97 -4.80
N PRO A 100 -10.85 -23.02 -5.44
CA PRO A 100 -10.63 -23.25 -6.87
C PRO A 100 -11.40 -22.25 -7.73
N ARG A 101 -12.62 -21.88 -7.33
CA ARG A 101 -13.48 -20.98 -8.10
C ARG A 101 -13.08 -19.51 -7.89
N ARG A 102 -13.22 -18.71 -8.96
CA ARG A 102 -13.14 -17.23 -8.92
C ARG A 102 -14.20 -16.60 -9.80
N SER A 103 -14.46 -15.32 -9.56
CA SER A 103 -15.08 -14.44 -10.55
C SER A 103 -14.01 -13.80 -11.46
N ARG A 104 -14.43 -13.19 -12.57
CA ARG A 104 -13.56 -12.39 -13.45
C ARG A 104 -12.90 -11.19 -12.76
N HIS A 105 -13.46 -10.71 -11.65
CA HIS A 105 -12.94 -9.57 -10.88
C HIS A 105 -12.02 -9.99 -9.73
N THR A 106 -11.70 -11.28 -9.59
CA THR A 106 -10.84 -11.80 -8.53
C THR A 106 -9.53 -12.29 -9.12
N ALA A 107 -8.42 -12.03 -8.43
CA ALA A 107 -7.09 -12.42 -8.85
C ALA A 107 -6.98 -13.95 -9.07
N PRO A 108 -6.35 -14.41 -10.18
CA PRO A 108 -6.03 -15.82 -10.42
C PRO A 108 -5.27 -16.49 -9.26
N SER A 109 -4.43 -15.73 -8.55
CA SER A 109 -3.64 -16.19 -7.41
C SER A 109 -4.44 -16.50 -6.13
N ARG A 110 -5.72 -16.10 -6.03
CA ARG A 110 -6.55 -16.24 -4.80
C ARG A 110 -5.91 -15.65 -3.53
N ASN A 111 -5.07 -14.64 -3.72
CA ASN A 111 -4.28 -13.99 -2.68
C ASN A 111 -5.11 -13.51 -1.45
N HIS A 112 -6.36 -13.08 -1.65
CA HIS A 112 -7.28 -12.71 -0.56
C HIS A 112 -7.55 -13.86 0.44
N SER A 113 -7.66 -15.10 -0.04
CA SER A 113 -7.83 -16.29 0.79
C SER A 113 -6.51 -16.74 1.41
N LEU A 114 -5.41 -16.60 0.65
CA LEU A 114 -4.07 -16.95 1.10
C LEU A 114 -3.69 -16.22 2.40
N SER A 115 -3.91 -14.91 2.49
CA SER A 115 -3.62 -14.17 3.73
C SER A 115 -4.42 -14.67 4.94
N LYS A 116 -5.67 -15.13 4.74
CA LYS A 116 -6.49 -15.70 5.83
C LYS A 116 -5.92 -17.05 6.29
N ILE A 117 -5.61 -17.93 5.35
CA ILE A 117 -5.00 -19.25 5.60
C ILE A 117 -3.68 -19.10 6.35
N VAL A 118 -2.78 -18.24 5.85
CA VAL A 118 -1.47 -18.00 6.47
C VAL A 118 -1.65 -17.48 7.90
N LYS A 119 -2.50 -16.47 8.12
CA LYS A 119 -2.76 -15.95 9.48
C LYS A 119 -3.29 -17.01 10.44
N SER A 120 -4.13 -17.93 9.98
CA SER A 120 -4.66 -19.01 10.82
C SER A 120 -3.66 -20.13 11.11
N ALA A 121 -2.65 -20.29 10.25
CA ALA A 121 -1.68 -21.38 10.33
C ALA A 121 -0.39 -20.99 11.06
N LEU A 122 0.08 -19.73 10.94
CA LEU A 122 1.30 -19.26 11.62
C LEU A 122 1.21 -19.44 13.14
N ARG A 123 2.28 -19.95 13.76
CA ARG A 123 2.31 -20.34 15.19
C ARG A 123 3.16 -19.41 16.06
N SER A 124 3.78 -18.39 15.47
CA SER A 124 4.75 -17.48 16.12
C SER A 124 5.94 -18.20 16.77
N ALA A 125 6.39 -19.31 16.19
CA ALA A 125 7.68 -19.94 16.51
C ALA A 125 8.85 -19.03 16.07
N ALA A 126 10.07 -19.36 16.51
CA ALA A 126 11.26 -18.60 16.16
C ALA A 126 11.59 -18.70 14.66
N GLU A 127 11.37 -19.88 14.07
CA GLU A 127 11.56 -20.17 12.65
C GLU A 127 10.37 -20.97 12.13
N GLU A 128 9.75 -20.52 11.03
CA GLU A 128 8.62 -21.17 10.38
C GLU A 128 8.80 -21.19 8.86
N TYR A 129 8.26 -22.22 8.21
CA TYR A 129 8.29 -22.39 6.77
C TYR A 129 6.90 -22.32 6.15
N ILE A 130 6.81 -21.70 4.98
CA ILE A 130 5.66 -21.83 4.08
C ILE A 130 6.17 -22.41 2.77
N VAL A 131 5.61 -23.53 2.35
CA VAL A 131 5.78 -24.05 0.99
C VAL A 131 4.62 -23.50 0.15
N LEU A 132 4.92 -22.50 -0.68
CA LEU A 132 3.99 -21.91 -1.62
C LEU A 132 4.02 -22.66 -2.95
N VAL A 133 2.92 -23.32 -3.29
CA VAL A 133 2.75 -24.09 -4.52
C VAL A 133 1.84 -23.31 -5.47
N CYS A 134 2.42 -22.72 -6.51
CA CYS A 134 1.70 -21.84 -7.41
C CYS A 134 2.31 -21.81 -8.81
N ARG A 135 1.62 -21.16 -9.76
CA ARG A 135 2.20 -20.85 -11.07
C ARG A 135 3.11 -19.64 -10.96
N LYS A 136 4.09 -19.54 -11.86
CA LYS A 136 5.00 -18.40 -11.90
C LYS A 136 4.28 -17.05 -12.06
N ARG A 137 3.21 -16.99 -12.86
CA ARG A 137 2.37 -15.78 -12.99
C ARG A 137 1.70 -15.32 -11.69
N ASP A 138 1.49 -16.23 -10.74
CA ASP A 138 0.78 -15.97 -9.48
C ASP A 138 1.74 -15.72 -8.30
N VAL A 139 3.04 -15.95 -8.51
CA VAL A 139 4.03 -15.99 -7.43
C VAL A 139 4.15 -14.66 -6.70
N LEU A 140 4.20 -13.55 -7.44
CA LEU A 140 4.38 -12.22 -6.86
C LEU A 140 3.18 -11.83 -5.98
N ALA A 141 1.95 -11.99 -6.52
CA ALA A 141 0.72 -11.71 -5.78
C ALA A 141 0.59 -12.59 -4.53
N SER A 142 1.00 -13.85 -4.63
CA SER A 142 0.95 -14.81 -3.52
C SER A 142 1.97 -14.48 -2.44
N ALA A 143 3.22 -14.17 -2.83
CA ALA A 143 4.29 -13.73 -1.93
C ALA A 143 3.90 -12.45 -1.17
N VAL A 144 3.29 -11.48 -1.87
CA VAL A 144 2.76 -10.26 -1.25
C VAL A 144 1.62 -10.57 -0.28
N ALA A 145 0.70 -11.48 -0.60
CA ALA A 145 -0.34 -11.87 0.35
C ALA A 145 0.21 -12.55 1.62
N ILE A 146 1.28 -13.33 1.49
CA ILE A 146 2.00 -13.89 2.65
C ILE A 146 2.64 -12.75 3.45
N SER A 147 3.29 -11.78 2.80
CA SER A 147 3.99 -10.68 3.48
C SER A 147 3.03 -9.80 4.30
N ARG A 148 1.81 -9.57 3.82
CA ARG A 148 0.71 -8.89 4.54
C ARG A 148 0.28 -9.58 5.83
N SER A 149 0.58 -10.87 5.96
CA SER A 149 0.23 -11.67 7.13
C SER A 149 1.24 -11.53 8.27
N VAL A 150 2.37 -10.84 8.02
CA VAL A 150 3.48 -10.67 8.97
C VAL A 150 3.76 -9.17 9.20
N PRO A 151 2.93 -8.48 10.01
CA PRO A 151 3.04 -7.04 10.23
C PRO A 151 4.30 -6.66 11.02
N LEU A 152 4.89 -5.51 10.69
CA LEU A 152 6.08 -4.96 11.35
C LEU A 152 5.75 -4.16 12.63
N TYR A 153 4.62 -3.46 12.65
CA TYR A 153 4.23 -2.61 13.78
C TYR A 153 3.53 -3.41 14.89
N SER A 154 4.05 -3.28 16.11
CA SER A 154 3.43 -3.75 17.35
C SER A 154 3.90 -2.89 18.50
N ALA A 155 2.97 -2.50 19.37
CA ALA A 155 3.26 -1.84 20.65
C ALA A 155 2.90 -2.72 21.86
N ARG A 156 2.71 -4.03 21.66
CA ARG A 156 2.48 -4.98 22.76
C ARG A 156 3.75 -5.10 23.60
N SER A 157 3.62 -4.99 24.93
CA SER A 157 4.73 -4.90 25.89
C SER A 157 5.54 -6.19 26.13
N GLY A 158 5.27 -7.26 25.38
CA GLY A 158 5.84 -8.60 25.62
C GLY A 158 5.55 -9.12 27.04
N SER A 159 6.08 -10.29 27.37
CA SER A 159 6.08 -10.82 28.73
C SER A 159 7.32 -10.32 29.49
N THR A 160 7.37 -9.02 29.77
CA THR A 160 8.43 -8.42 30.59
C THR A 160 8.04 -8.55 32.07
N PRO A 161 8.83 -9.17 32.96
CA PRO A 161 8.55 -9.18 34.39
C PRO A 161 8.51 -7.74 34.94
N LEU A 162 7.62 -7.45 35.90
CA LEU A 162 7.43 -6.10 36.47
C LEU A 162 8.73 -5.43 36.98
N ASN A 163 9.76 -6.22 37.31
CA ASN A 163 11.01 -5.76 37.93
C ASN A 163 12.17 -5.53 36.95
N SER A 164 12.01 -5.77 35.64
CA SER A 164 13.09 -5.48 34.69
C SER A 164 12.97 -4.07 34.12
N ASN A 165 13.99 -3.23 34.40
CA ASN A 165 14.16 -1.91 33.78
C ASN A 165 14.50 -1.97 32.28
N GLN A 166 14.51 -3.16 31.68
CA GLN A 166 14.71 -3.36 30.26
C GLN A 166 13.40 -3.84 29.62
N PRO A 167 12.97 -3.25 28.49
CA PRO A 167 11.84 -3.77 27.72
C PRO A 167 12.12 -5.20 27.27
N ALA A 168 11.11 -6.08 27.25
CA ALA A 168 11.28 -7.42 26.71
C ALA A 168 11.90 -7.36 25.31
N PRO A 169 12.85 -8.26 25.00
CA PRO A 169 13.38 -8.36 23.66
C PRO A 169 12.21 -8.63 22.68
N PRO A 170 12.20 -8.00 21.49
CA PRO A 170 11.17 -8.25 20.52
C PRO A 170 11.17 -9.75 20.15
N ALA A 171 9.98 -10.36 20.11
CA ALA A 171 9.85 -11.73 19.64
C ALA A 171 10.23 -11.78 18.15
N ASN A 172 11.43 -12.29 17.86
CA ASN A 172 11.93 -12.48 16.51
C ASN A 172 11.22 -13.69 15.90
N THR A 173 10.56 -13.47 14.77
CA THR A 173 9.92 -14.53 13.99
C THR A 173 10.53 -14.49 12.59
N ASN A 174 11.22 -15.55 12.22
CA ASN A 174 11.81 -15.73 10.90
C ASN A 174 10.90 -16.63 10.08
N LEU A 175 10.37 -16.10 8.98
CA LEU A 175 9.53 -16.84 8.04
C LEU A 175 10.31 -17.10 6.75
N THR A 176 10.47 -18.36 6.39
CA THR A 176 11.02 -18.73 5.08
C THR A 176 9.89 -19.20 4.18
N VAL A 177 9.72 -18.55 3.04
CA VAL A 177 8.76 -18.94 2.01
C VAL A 177 9.52 -19.65 0.89
N GLU A 178 9.34 -20.96 0.82
CA GLU A 178 9.88 -21.80 -0.25
C GLU A 178 8.86 -21.95 -1.35
N ILE A 179 9.26 -21.65 -2.58
CA ILE A 179 8.37 -21.57 -3.73
C ILE A 179 8.58 -22.80 -4.60
N PHE A 180 7.49 -23.51 -4.85
CA PHE A 180 7.39 -24.58 -5.84
C PHE A 180 6.54 -24.10 -7.02
N ILE A 181 7.13 -24.04 -8.21
CA ILE A 181 6.44 -23.62 -9.44
C ILE A 181 5.86 -24.83 -10.14
N VAL A 182 4.55 -24.80 -10.38
CA VAL A 182 3.87 -25.84 -11.17
C VAL A 182 3.69 -25.41 -12.62
N ASN A 183 4.03 -26.31 -13.54
CA ASN A 183 3.73 -26.18 -14.97
C ASN A 183 2.35 -26.77 -15.25
N HIS A 184 1.30 -26.07 -14.85
CA HIS A 184 -0.09 -26.51 -15.07
C HIS A 184 -0.78 -25.58 -16.07
N GLU A 185 -1.16 -26.11 -17.23
CA GLU A 185 -2.04 -25.44 -18.20
C GLU A 185 -3.50 -25.54 -17.72
N GLY A 186 -4.20 -24.42 -17.51
CA GLY A 186 -5.62 -24.44 -17.10
C GLY A 186 -6.11 -23.10 -16.54
N ASP A 187 -7.34 -22.69 -16.86
CA ASP A 187 -7.92 -21.34 -16.71
C ASP A 187 -7.39 -20.31 -17.73
N SER A 188 -7.42 -20.69 -19.02
CA SER A 188 -6.98 -19.88 -20.17
C SER A 188 -8.07 -18.93 -20.68
N GLU A 189 -8.42 -17.91 -19.89
CA GLU A 189 -9.09 -16.70 -20.42
C GLU A 189 -8.17 -15.47 -20.41
N ASP A 190 -7.05 -15.52 -19.68
CA ASP A 190 -6.12 -14.41 -19.44
C ASP A 190 -4.75 -14.61 -20.15
N GLU A 191 -4.71 -15.25 -21.32
CA GLU A 191 -3.46 -15.40 -22.07
C GLU A 191 -3.07 -14.11 -22.81
N GLY A 192 -2.33 -13.25 -22.10
CA GLY A 192 -1.59 -12.15 -22.71
C GLY A 192 -0.33 -12.65 -23.46
N THR A 193 0.16 -11.83 -24.39
CA THR A 193 1.23 -12.10 -25.37
C THR A 193 2.64 -12.36 -24.82
N ASN A 194 2.84 -12.51 -23.50
CA ASN A 194 4.14 -12.82 -22.87
C ASN A 194 4.11 -14.13 -22.04
N ALA A 195 3.20 -15.05 -22.38
CA ALA A 195 2.99 -16.32 -21.69
C ALA A 195 4.30 -17.07 -21.44
N HIS A 196 5.23 -17.10 -22.41
CA HIS A 196 6.49 -17.84 -22.31
C HIS A 196 7.39 -17.43 -21.13
N ALA A 197 7.44 -16.14 -20.76
CA ALA A 197 8.25 -15.65 -19.63
C ALA A 197 7.65 -15.98 -18.25
N LEU A 198 6.39 -16.45 -18.22
CA LEU A 198 5.63 -16.78 -17.01
C LEU A 198 5.26 -18.26 -16.94
N THR A 199 5.87 -19.10 -17.77
CA THR A 199 5.59 -20.55 -17.87
C THR A 199 6.81 -21.42 -17.64
N ASP A 200 8.01 -20.86 -17.48
CA ASP A 200 9.16 -21.66 -17.06
C ASP A 200 9.01 -22.08 -15.59
N GLY A 201 9.34 -23.34 -15.31
CA GLY A 201 9.20 -23.96 -13.99
C GLY A 201 10.25 -23.50 -12.96
N THR A 202 10.90 -22.35 -13.18
CA THR A 202 12.05 -21.90 -12.38
C THR A 202 11.92 -20.43 -11.98
N LEU A 203 12.64 -20.06 -10.90
CA LEU A 203 12.81 -18.67 -10.47
C LEU A 203 14.30 -18.38 -10.36
N SER A 204 14.73 -17.36 -11.05
CA SER A 204 16.10 -16.84 -10.93
C SER A 204 16.30 -16.03 -9.66
N ASN A 205 17.56 -15.81 -9.29
CA ASN A 205 17.93 -14.95 -8.16
C ASN A 205 17.45 -13.50 -8.32
N GLU A 206 17.40 -12.98 -9.56
CA GLU A 206 16.89 -11.64 -9.84
C GLU A 206 15.37 -11.54 -9.62
N GLU A 207 14.62 -12.57 -10.02
CA GLU A 207 13.16 -12.62 -9.77
C GLU A 207 12.86 -12.81 -8.28
N LEU A 208 13.63 -13.64 -7.57
CA LEU A 208 13.55 -13.76 -6.11
C LEU A 208 13.87 -12.43 -5.41
N GLY A 209 14.89 -11.70 -5.90
CA GLY A 209 15.21 -10.35 -5.43
C GLY A 209 14.05 -9.38 -5.63
N THR A 210 13.42 -9.40 -6.81
CA THR A 210 12.22 -8.61 -7.11
C THR A 210 11.07 -8.93 -6.14
N ILE A 211 10.80 -10.22 -5.91
CA ILE A 211 9.74 -10.67 -4.99
C ILE A 211 10.03 -10.16 -3.57
N GLN A 212 11.27 -10.28 -3.10
CA GLN A 212 11.71 -9.80 -1.80
C GLN A 212 11.53 -8.28 -1.66
N ASP A 213 12.01 -7.51 -2.63
CA ASP A 213 11.95 -6.04 -2.61
C ASP A 213 10.49 -5.54 -2.61
N VAL A 214 9.60 -6.15 -3.40
CA VAL A 214 8.17 -5.80 -3.41
C VAL A 214 7.50 -6.19 -2.08
N ALA A 215 7.80 -7.39 -1.55
CA ALA A 215 7.23 -7.86 -0.29
C ALA A 215 7.64 -6.98 0.91
N ASP A 216 8.91 -6.58 0.98
CA ASP A 216 9.40 -5.67 2.02
C ASP A 216 8.84 -4.25 1.86
N SER A 217 8.64 -3.80 0.62
CA SER A 217 8.01 -2.50 0.34
C SER A 217 6.53 -2.47 0.73
N VAL A 218 5.78 -3.56 0.53
CA VAL A 218 4.40 -3.72 1.03
C VAL A 218 4.37 -3.63 2.55
N ARG A 219 5.31 -4.31 3.22
CA ARG A 219 5.40 -4.29 4.69
C ARG A 219 5.85 -2.93 5.22
N LEU A 220 6.69 -2.19 4.49
CA LEU A 220 7.04 -0.80 4.78
C LEU A 220 5.81 0.09 4.75
N ALA A 221 5.03 0.04 3.67
CA ALA A 221 3.79 0.81 3.54
C ALA A 221 2.82 0.48 4.68
N ALA A 222 2.57 -0.82 4.91
CA ALA A 222 1.71 -1.27 6.01
C ALA A 222 2.21 -0.82 7.39
N ARG A 223 3.53 -0.81 7.64
CA ARG A 223 4.10 -0.33 8.90
C ARG A 223 3.81 1.15 9.12
N ILE A 224 4.02 1.99 8.10
CA ILE A 224 3.79 3.43 8.18
C ILE A 224 2.32 3.68 8.54
N THR A 225 1.41 3.05 7.81
CA THR A 225 -0.05 3.16 8.02
C THR A 225 -0.54 2.56 9.35
N ASP A 226 0.06 1.46 9.82
CA ASP A 226 -0.29 0.86 11.12
C ASP A 226 0.19 1.70 12.32
N THR A 227 1.24 2.49 12.14
CA THR A 227 1.86 3.29 13.21
C THR A 227 0.93 4.47 13.56
N PRO A 228 0.54 4.65 14.83
CA PRO A 228 -0.38 5.71 15.24
C PRO A 228 0.28 7.09 15.09
N ALA A 229 -0.54 8.10 14.84
CA ALA A 229 -0.10 9.46 14.50
C ALA A 229 0.70 10.18 15.60
N ASN A 230 0.61 9.74 16.86
CA ASN A 230 1.48 10.25 17.91
C ASN A 230 2.95 9.79 17.78
N ILE A 231 3.22 8.82 16.89
CA ILE A 231 4.55 8.30 16.55
C ILE A 231 4.87 8.60 15.08
N MET A 232 3.92 8.33 14.17
CA MET A 232 4.01 8.65 12.75
C MET A 232 3.30 9.97 12.46
N ASP A 233 3.82 11.05 13.01
CA ASP A 233 3.38 12.41 12.69
C ASP A 233 4.00 12.91 11.37
N VAL A 234 3.73 14.16 11.00
CA VAL A 234 4.28 14.76 9.76
C VAL A 234 5.81 14.73 9.75
N ASP A 235 6.47 14.99 10.88
CA ASP A 235 7.94 15.02 10.97
C ASP A 235 8.52 13.62 10.76
N ALA A 236 7.93 12.62 11.42
CA ALA A 236 8.35 11.24 11.32
C ALA A 236 8.17 10.70 9.89
N PHE A 237 7.09 11.06 9.21
CA PHE A 237 6.86 10.59 7.84
C PHE A 237 7.83 11.26 6.84
N VAL A 238 8.13 12.55 7.01
CA VAL A 238 9.20 13.22 6.24
C VAL A 238 10.55 12.51 6.48
N GLU A 239 10.86 12.16 7.74
CA GLU A 239 12.11 11.46 8.07
C GLU A 239 12.17 10.06 7.43
N GLU A 240 11.06 9.33 7.38
CA GLU A 240 10.95 8.04 6.67
C GLU A 240 11.25 8.18 5.18
N ALA A 241 10.72 9.22 4.53
CA ALA A 241 11.02 9.51 3.12
C ALA A 241 12.52 9.79 2.91
N CYS A 242 13.14 10.58 3.77
CA CYS A 242 14.59 10.84 3.71
C CYS A 242 15.43 9.58 3.97
N LYS A 243 15.01 8.71 4.89
CA LYS A 243 15.64 7.40 5.13
C LYS A 243 15.54 6.50 3.90
N VAL A 244 14.40 6.51 3.22
CA VAL A 244 14.22 5.77 1.96
C VAL A 244 15.17 6.28 0.88
N ALA A 245 15.26 7.60 0.65
CA ALA A 245 16.17 8.17 -0.34
C ALA A 245 17.63 7.74 -0.10
N LYS A 246 18.10 7.83 1.15
CA LYS A 246 19.44 7.37 1.55
C LYS A 246 19.66 5.87 1.30
N LYS A 247 18.66 5.03 1.60
CA LYS A 247 18.74 3.57 1.37
C LYS A 247 18.73 3.18 -0.10
N LEU A 248 18.16 4.02 -0.96
CA LEU A 248 18.12 3.83 -2.40
C LEU A 248 19.33 4.44 -3.13
N ASP A 249 20.18 5.19 -2.40
CA ASP A 249 21.30 5.94 -2.97
C ASP A 249 20.86 6.90 -4.09
N ILE A 250 19.77 7.64 -3.83
CA ILE A 250 19.26 8.69 -4.72
C ILE A 250 19.45 10.08 -4.09
N ALA A 251 19.22 11.13 -4.89
CA ALA A 251 19.29 12.52 -4.43
C ALA A 251 18.37 12.76 -3.21
N GLU A 252 18.77 13.70 -2.36
CA GLU A 252 17.98 14.10 -1.19
C GLU A 252 16.58 14.58 -1.64
N PRO A 253 15.51 14.20 -0.92
CA PRO A 253 14.17 14.63 -1.28
C PRO A 253 14.02 16.14 -1.23
N THR A 254 13.27 16.70 -2.18
CA THR A 254 12.81 18.09 -2.06
C THR A 254 11.71 18.15 -1.00
N VAL A 255 11.87 19.02 -0.01
CA VAL A 255 10.90 19.20 1.08
C VAL A 255 10.43 20.66 1.11
N ILE A 256 9.14 20.89 0.85
CA ILE A 256 8.49 22.21 0.98
C ILE A 256 7.57 22.12 2.19
N ARG A 257 7.82 22.90 3.24
CA ARG A 257 7.19 22.67 4.56
C ARG A 257 6.72 23.96 5.23
N GLY A 258 5.58 23.88 5.92
CA GLY A 258 5.00 24.99 6.69
C GLY A 258 4.74 26.23 5.82
N GLU A 259 5.19 27.40 6.29
CA GLU A 259 4.99 28.67 5.59
C GLU A 259 5.56 28.70 4.16
N ALA A 260 6.60 27.92 3.87
CA ALA A 260 7.11 27.80 2.50
C ALA A 260 6.09 27.23 1.49
N LEU A 261 5.10 26.46 1.97
CA LEU A 261 3.96 26.02 1.14
C LEU A 261 3.05 27.21 0.81
N ALA A 262 2.72 28.03 1.82
CA ALA A 262 1.92 29.24 1.67
C ALA A 262 2.58 30.24 0.72
N GLU A 263 3.88 30.51 0.90
CA GLU A 263 4.68 31.41 0.06
C GLU A 263 4.74 30.96 -1.40
N ARG A 264 4.68 29.65 -1.67
CA ARG A 264 4.63 29.08 -3.03
C ARG A 264 3.22 28.99 -3.62
N GLY A 265 2.20 29.43 -2.88
CA GLY A 265 0.80 29.33 -3.30
C GLY A 265 0.22 27.92 -3.24
N MET A 266 0.79 27.01 -2.45
CA MET A 266 0.28 25.66 -2.22
C MET A 266 -0.80 25.67 -1.12
N GLY A 267 -1.88 26.43 -1.36
CA GLY A 267 -2.92 26.71 -0.37
C GLY A 267 -3.82 25.52 -0.02
N GLY A 268 -3.84 24.46 -0.82
CA GLY A 268 -4.54 23.22 -0.50
C GLY A 268 -3.86 22.50 0.66
N ILE A 269 -2.61 22.11 0.49
CA ILE A 269 -1.84 21.39 1.52
C ILE A 269 -1.53 22.25 2.75
N TYR A 270 -1.15 23.52 2.56
CA TYR A 270 -0.94 24.46 3.67
C TYR A 270 -2.23 24.64 4.46
N GLY A 271 -3.33 24.90 3.75
CA GLY A 271 -4.63 25.14 4.34
C GLY A 271 -5.14 23.98 5.19
N VAL A 272 -4.97 22.75 4.72
CA VAL A 272 -5.36 21.54 5.46
C VAL A 272 -4.50 21.37 6.73
N GLY A 273 -3.18 21.54 6.64
CA GLY A 273 -2.28 21.22 7.75
C GLY A 273 -1.99 22.34 8.75
N LYS A 274 -2.35 23.60 8.46
CA LYS A 274 -1.96 24.78 9.27
C LYS A 274 -2.44 24.78 10.72
N ALA A 275 -3.41 23.93 11.07
CA ALA A 275 -3.89 23.76 12.45
C ALA A 275 -3.08 22.79 13.30
N SER A 276 -2.31 21.89 12.68
CA SER A 276 -1.49 20.94 13.43
C SER A 276 -0.27 21.62 14.04
N THR A 277 0.17 21.12 15.19
CA THR A 277 1.44 21.51 15.80
C THR A 277 2.65 21.06 14.96
N LYS A 278 2.44 20.09 14.06
CA LYS A 278 3.43 19.60 13.11
C LYS A 278 3.09 20.14 11.73
N PRO A 279 3.88 21.10 11.19
CA PRO A 279 3.51 21.80 9.98
C PRO A 279 3.50 20.88 8.76
N PRO A 280 2.56 21.08 7.81
CA PRO A 280 2.42 20.23 6.62
C PRO A 280 3.66 20.30 5.73
N ALA A 281 3.87 19.26 4.92
CA ALA A 281 4.99 19.14 3.99
C ALA A 281 4.59 18.47 2.67
N LEU A 282 5.04 19.04 1.57
CA LEU A 282 5.16 18.32 0.29
C LEU A 282 6.59 17.77 0.20
N VAL A 283 6.71 16.45 0.04
CA VAL A 283 8.00 15.76 -0.12
C VAL A 283 8.07 15.11 -1.48
N SER A 284 9.12 15.39 -2.26
CA SER A 284 9.34 14.79 -3.57
C SER A 284 10.65 14.01 -3.62
N LEU A 285 10.55 12.70 -3.83
CA LEU A 285 11.68 11.83 -4.15
C LEU A 285 11.77 11.65 -5.67
N SER A 286 12.97 11.66 -6.23
CA SER A 286 13.19 11.61 -7.67
C SER A 286 14.27 10.62 -8.03
N TYR A 287 13.97 9.72 -8.97
CA TYR A 287 14.94 8.88 -9.66
C TYR A 287 15.04 9.34 -11.11
N MET A 288 16.22 9.79 -11.52
CA MET A 288 16.48 10.25 -12.89
C MET A 288 17.16 9.13 -13.67
N ALA A 289 16.42 8.47 -14.55
CA ALA A 289 16.96 7.36 -15.32
C ALA A 289 17.85 7.89 -16.48
N PRO A 290 19.04 7.32 -16.72
CA PRO A 290 19.91 7.75 -17.81
C PRO A 290 19.21 7.68 -19.16
N GLY A 291 19.13 8.82 -19.87
CA GLY A 291 18.52 8.89 -21.20
C GLY A 291 16.99 8.79 -21.23
N ALA A 292 16.31 8.93 -20.09
CA ALA A 292 14.85 8.90 -20.04
C ALA A 292 14.21 10.02 -20.87
N THR A 293 13.24 9.64 -21.69
CA THR A 293 12.39 10.54 -22.47
C THR A 293 10.98 10.70 -21.90
N GLU A 294 10.58 9.82 -21.00
CA GLU A 294 9.29 9.83 -20.32
C GLU A 294 9.48 10.11 -18.83
N THR A 295 8.55 10.88 -18.26
CA THR A 295 8.51 11.20 -16.83
C THR A 295 7.19 10.75 -16.21
N VAL A 296 7.28 9.89 -15.20
CA VAL A 296 6.15 9.37 -14.43
C VAL A 296 6.21 9.94 -13.02
N ALA A 297 5.08 10.44 -12.51
CA ALA A 297 4.95 10.88 -11.14
C ALA A 297 3.81 10.16 -10.43
N TRP A 298 4.09 9.65 -9.23
CA TRP A 298 3.08 9.12 -8.33
C TRP A 298 2.86 10.09 -7.18
N VAL A 299 1.60 10.43 -6.92
CA VAL A 299 1.21 11.42 -5.91
C VAL A 299 0.38 10.73 -4.83
N GLY A 300 0.76 10.85 -3.57
CA GLY A 300 0.13 10.12 -2.48
C GLY A 300 -0.52 11.03 -1.43
N LYS A 301 -1.76 10.72 -1.03
CA LYS A 301 -2.41 11.34 0.12
C LYS A 301 -1.70 10.90 1.41
N GLY A 302 -1.07 11.84 2.11
CA GLY A 302 -0.28 11.61 3.31
C GLY A 302 -0.90 12.24 4.56
N ILE A 303 -2.21 12.10 4.75
CA ILE A 303 -2.87 12.64 5.95
C ILE A 303 -2.56 11.73 7.13
N VAL A 304 -1.61 12.12 7.98
CA VAL A 304 -1.12 11.27 9.08
C VAL A 304 -2.19 11.00 10.14
N TYR A 305 -3.13 11.92 10.27
CA TYR A 305 -4.37 11.73 11.01
C TYR A 305 -5.45 12.67 10.49
N ASP A 306 -6.67 12.16 10.37
CA ASP A 306 -7.81 12.92 9.90
C ASP A 306 -8.89 13.02 10.98
N THR A 307 -8.98 14.18 11.63
CA THR A 307 -10.06 14.48 12.58
C THR A 307 -11.35 14.92 11.87
N GLY A 308 -11.24 15.24 10.58
CA GLY A 308 -12.23 15.95 9.76
C GLY A 308 -12.14 17.48 9.84
N GLY A 309 -11.23 18.02 10.65
CA GLY A 309 -11.14 19.46 10.88
C GLY A 309 -12.39 19.99 11.59
N LEU A 310 -12.85 21.19 11.26
CA LEU A 310 -14.05 21.77 11.87
C LEU A 310 -15.36 21.06 11.46
N SER A 311 -15.37 20.38 10.32
CA SER A 311 -16.34 19.34 9.94
C SER A 311 -16.03 18.02 10.65
N ILE A 312 -15.93 18.07 11.98
CA ILE A 312 -15.37 16.99 12.80
C ILE A 312 -16.05 15.63 12.56
N LYS A 313 -15.24 14.58 12.42
CA LYS A 313 -15.73 13.20 12.31
C LYS A 313 -16.47 12.79 13.58
N ALA A 314 -17.54 12.01 13.41
CA ALA A 314 -18.19 11.34 14.52
C ALA A 314 -17.25 10.33 15.20
N ARG A 315 -17.53 9.99 16.46
CA ARG A 315 -16.68 9.11 17.31
C ARG A 315 -16.22 7.82 16.61
N ALA A 316 -17.14 7.13 15.94
CA ALA A 316 -16.85 5.84 15.30
C ALA A 316 -16.11 5.97 13.97
N SER A 317 -16.31 7.05 13.22
CA SER A 317 -15.65 7.28 11.92
C SER A 317 -14.25 7.86 12.04
N MET A 318 -13.90 8.44 13.19
CA MET A 318 -12.54 8.93 13.46
C MET A 318 -11.56 7.81 13.82
N VAL A 319 -12.04 6.72 14.45
CA VAL A 319 -11.20 5.56 14.77
C VAL A 319 -10.77 4.90 13.46
N GLY A 320 -9.46 4.69 13.31
CA GLY A 320 -8.85 4.15 12.10
C GLY A 320 -8.21 5.20 11.20
N MET A 321 -8.42 6.51 11.45
CA MET A 321 -7.86 7.58 10.61
C MET A 321 -6.34 7.77 10.68
N LYS A 322 -5.63 7.02 11.54
CA LYS A 322 -4.16 6.81 11.36
C LYS A 322 -3.84 6.23 9.97
N GLY A 323 -4.81 5.51 9.40
CA GLY A 323 -4.70 4.86 8.11
C GLY A 323 -4.82 5.81 6.92
N ASP A 324 -5.11 7.10 7.16
CA ASP A 324 -5.42 8.06 6.11
C ASP A 324 -4.18 8.61 5.37
N CYS A 325 -3.01 8.09 5.75
CA CYS A 325 -1.74 8.25 5.04
C CYS A 325 -1.42 7.06 4.12
N GLY A 326 -2.33 6.10 3.98
CA GLY A 326 -2.14 4.85 3.23
C GLY A 326 -1.74 5.08 1.76
N GLY A 327 -2.27 6.14 1.12
CA GLY A 327 -1.93 6.51 -0.25
C GLY A 327 -0.46 6.91 -0.41
N ALA A 328 0.03 7.83 0.42
CA ALA A 328 1.45 8.22 0.45
C ALA A 328 2.37 7.07 0.85
N ALA A 329 1.95 6.23 1.80
CA ALA A 329 2.72 5.05 2.19
C ALA A 329 2.85 4.05 1.03
N ALA A 330 1.77 3.84 0.25
CA ALA A 330 1.77 3.00 -0.93
C ALA A 330 2.67 3.56 -2.04
N VAL A 331 2.61 4.87 -2.31
CA VAL A 331 3.49 5.55 -3.28
C VAL A 331 4.96 5.43 -2.88
N LEU A 332 5.29 5.68 -1.61
CA LEU A 332 6.67 5.54 -1.12
C LEU A 332 7.16 4.09 -1.22
N GLY A 333 6.34 3.11 -0.83
CA GLY A 333 6.67 1.68 -0.95
C GLY A 333 6.86 1.25 -2.41
N ALA A 334 5.94 1.61 -3.30
CA ALA A 334 6.05 1.31 -4.72
C ALA A 334 7.33 1.91 -5.33
N PHE A 335 7.65 3.15 -4.94
CA PHE A 335 8.86 3.83 -5.38
C PHE A 335 10.12 3.07 -4.97
N VAL A 336 10.19 2.57 -3.74
CA VAL A 336 11.29 1.69 -3.29
C VAL A 336 11.43 0.47 -4.18
N ALA A 337 10.34 -0.28 -4.39
CA ALA A 337 10.36 -1.51 -5.17
C ALA A 337 10.78 -1.27 -6.62
N VAL A 338 10.24 -0.23 -7.25
CA VAL A 338 10.51 0.07 -8.67
C VAL A 338 11.90 0.66 -8.88
N VAL A 339 12.37 1.56 -8.01
CA VAL A 339 13.74 2.12 -8.10
C VAL A 339 14.80 1.02 -7.94
N ARG A 340 14.59 0.04 -7.04
CA ARG A 340 15.47 -1.14 -6.92
C ARG A 340 15.50 -1.99 -8.18
N ALA A 341 14.37 -2.05 -8.90
CA ALA A 341 14.29 -2.66 -10.21
C ALA A 341 14.85 -1.77 -11.35
N LYS A 342 15.49 -0.64 -11.04
CA LYS A 342 16.20 0.28 -11.95
C LYS A 342 15.34 0.68 -13.15
N PRO A 343 14.38 1.61 -12.96
CA PRO A 343 13.46 1.98 -14.02
C PRO A 343 14.18 2.74 -15.14
N THR A 344 13.62 2.68 -16.35
CA THR A 344 14.13 3.31 -17.58
C THR A 344 13.46 4.65 -17.88
N VAL A 345 12.62 5.14 -16.96
CA VAL A 345 11.93 6.44 -17.02
C VAL A 345 12.30 7.27 -15.80
N ASN A 346 12.16 8.58 -15.92
CA ASN A 346 12.20 9.42 -14.73
C ASN A 346 10.99 9.07 -13.87
N LEU A 347 11.24 8.77 -12.60
CA LEU A 347 10.19 8.39 -11.67
C LEU A 347 10.23 9.29 -10.45
N HIS A 348 9.08 9.84 -10.10
CA HIS A 348 8.91 10.69 -8.94
C HIS A 348 7.85 10.14 -7.98
N ALA A 349 8.11 10.28 -6.68
CA ALA A 349 7.13 10.06 -5.62
C ALA A 349 6.90 11.37 -4.88
N VAL A 350 5.70 11.93 -5.02
CA VAL A 350 5.25 13.17 -4.38
C VAL A 350 4.32 12.80 -3.23
N LEU A 351 4.72 13.11 -2.00
CA LEU A 351 3.97 12.81 -0.78
C LEU A 351 3.36 14.11 -0.24
N CYS A 352 2.03 14.17 -0.20
CA CYS A 352 1.27 15.32 0.31
C CYS A 352 0.97 15.09 1.79
N ILE A 353 1.90 15.46 2.68
CA ILE A 353 1.88 15.10 4.09
C ILE A 353 1.29 16.24 4.94
N ALA A 354 0.23 15.96 5.67
CA ALA A 354 -0.39 16.91 6.60
C ALA A 354 -1.12 16.16 7.72
N GLU A 355 -1.55 16.86 8.75
CA GLU A 355 -2.52 16.37 9.73
C GLU A 355 -3.73 17.29 9.67
N ASN A 356 -4.94 16.74 9.47
CA ASN A 356 -6.17 17.52 9.45
C ASN A 356 -6.69 17.64 10.88
N SER A 357 -6.21 18.68 11.58
CA SER A 357 -6.46 18.89 13.01
C SER A 357 -7.52 19.97 13.26
N VAL A 358 -8.10 19.96 14.47
CA VAL A 358 -8.96 21.03 14.99
C VAL A 358 -8.12 22.02 15.78
N GLY A 359 -8.30 23.31 15.54
CA GLY A 359 -7.64 24.37 16.30
C GLY A 359 -8.06 25.77 15.86
N PRO A 360 -7.58 26.83 16.52
CA PRO A 360 -7.92 28.22 16.18
C PRO A 360 -7.55 28.61 14.74
N ASN A 361 -6.49 27.99 14.21
CA ASN A 361 -6.00 28.19 12.85
C ASN A 361 -6.62 27.21 11.85
N ALA A 362 -7.57 26.35 12.24
CA ALA A 362 -8.19 25.41 11.32
C ALA A 362 -8.92 26.13 10.20
N THR A 363 -8.81 25.54 9.01
CA THR A 363 -9.67 25.88 7.87
C THR A 363 -11.12 25.70 8.29
N ARG A 364 -11.95 26.66 7.89
CA ARG A 364 -13.38 26.69 8.19
C ARG A 364 -14.18 26.33 6.94
N PRO A 365 -15.36 25.72 7.08
CA PRO A 365 -16.39 25.93 6.08
C PRO A 365 -16.54 27.44 5.80
N ASP A 366 -16.72 27.80 4.53
CA ASP A 366 -16.75 29.15 3.96
C ASP A 366 -15.38 29.81 3.69
N ASP A 367 -14.26 29.25 4.17
CA ASP A 367 -12.94 29.75 3.76
C ASP A 367 -12.74 29.50 2.24
N ILE A 368 -12.06 30.41 1.55
CA ILE A 368 -11.65 30.23 0.14
C ILE A 368 -10.14 30.05 0.08
N HIS A 369 -9.70 28.96 -0.53
CA HIS A 369 -8.29 28.63 -0.72
C HIS A 369 -7.90 28.86 -2.17
N GLN A 370 -6.78 29.55 -2.42
CA GLN A 370 -6.13 29.51 -3.72
C GLN A 370 -5.13 28.34 -3.74
N LEU A 371 -5.36 27.36 -4.61
CA LEU A 371 -4.50 26.18 -4.75
C LEU A 371 -3.33 26.45 -5.68
N TYR A 372 -2.36 25.54 -5.73
CA TYR A 372 -1.14 25.67 -6.52
C TYR A 372 -1.39 25.85 -8.02
N SER A 373 -2.52 25.34 -8.51
CA SER A 373 -3.05 25.58 -9.88
C SER A 373 -3.39 27.04 -10.19
N GLY A 374 -3.52 27.90 -9.18
CA GLY A 374 -4.09 29.24 -9.28
C GLY A 374 -5.60 29.30 -9.09
N ARG A 375 -6.31 28.16 -9.20
CA ARG A 375 -7.76 28.06 -8.98
C ARG A 375 -8.13 28.29 -7.52
N THR A 376 -9.29 28.90 -7.31
CA THR A 376 -9.90 29.17 -6.01
C THR A 376 -10.92 28.09 -5.64
N VAL A 377 -10.90 27.64 -4.39
CA VAL A 377 -11.79 26.60 -3.87
C VAL A 377 -12.48 27.09 -2.60
N GLU A 378 -13.80 27.21 -2.65
CA GLU A 378 -14.65 27.45 -1.48
C GLU A 378 -14.78 26.15 -0.68
N ILE A 379 -14.34 26.16 0.57
CA ILE A 379 -14.37 24.99 1.43
C ILE A 379 -15.77 24.87 2.02
N ASN A 380 -16.55 23.87 1.63
CA ASN A 380 -17.85 23.58 2.25
C ASN A 380 -17.80 22.37 3.19
N ASN A 381 -16.70 21.60 3.19
CA ASN A 381 -16.49 20.49 4.09
C ASN A 381 -15.00 20.25 4.35
N THR A 382 -14.53 20.45 5.58
CA THR A 382 -13.10 20.29 5.92
C THR A 382 -12.66 18.83 6.05
N ASP A 383 -13.61 17.88 6.04
CA ASP A 383 -13.40 16.42 5.98
C ASP A 383 -13.25 15.91 4.53
N ALA A 384 -13.23 16.82 3.56
CA ALA A 384 -12.86 16.57 2.17
C ALA A 384 -11.50 17.20 1.86
N GLU A 385 -10.53 16.97 2.75
CA GLU A 385 -9.18 17.52 2.76
C GLU A 385 -8.25 16.82 1.76
N GLY A 386 -8.37 15.49 1.60
CA GLY A 386 -7.45 14.69 0.81
C GLY A 386 -7.34 15.16 -0.64
N ARG A 387 -8.46 15.55 -1.24
CA ARG A 387 -8.50 16.07 -2.61
C ARG A 387 -7.82 17.44 -2.73
N LEU A 388 -7.86 18.28 -1.69
CA LEU A 388 -7.18 19.58 -1.67
C LEU A 388 -5.67 19.40 -1.68
N VAL A 389 -5.15 18.50 -0.83
CA VAL A 389 -3.71 18.26 -0.73
C VAL A 389 -3.16 17.58 -2.00
N LEU A 390 -3.94 16.66 -2.59
CA LEU A 390 -3.58 15.98 -3.83
C LEU A 390 -3.59 16.92 -5.03
N SER A 391 -4.53 17.87 -5.11
CA SER A 391 -4.58 18.87 -6.17
C SER A 391 -3.29 19.69 -6.27
N ASP A 392 -2.72 20.11 -5.13
CA ASP A 392 -1.41 20.76 -5.12
C ASP A 392 -0.29 19.81 -5.57
N GLY A 393 -0.35 18.55 -5.15
CA GLY A 393 0.62 17.51 -5.50
C GLY A 393 0.64 17.15 -7.00
N VAL A 394 -0.52 16.98 -7.63
CA VAL A 394 -0.60 16.67 -9.08
C VAL A 394 -0.17 17.86 -9.92
N VAL A 395 -0.50 19.09 -9.50
CA VAL A 395 -0.02 20.30 -10.18
C VAL A 395 1.50 20.44 -10.03
N TYR A 396 2.06 20.14 -8.86
CA TYR A 396 3.52 20.08 -8.67
C TYR A 396 4.15 19.02 -9.59
N ALA A 397 3.58 17.82 -9.65
CA ALA A 397 4.04 16.77 -10.56
C ALA A 397 4.05 17.22 -12.03
N ARG A 398 3.01 17.92 -12.48
CA ARG A 398 2.97 18.44 -13.85
C ARG A 398 3.92 19.63 -14.06
N ARG A 399 3.81 20.65 -13.22
CA ARG A 399 4.42 21.96 -13.44
C ARG A 399 5.91 21.97 -13.13
N ASP A 400 6.31 21.35 -12.03
CA ASP A 400 7.68 21.40 -11.52
C ASP A 400 8.48 20.19 -12.01
N LEU A 401 7.88 19.00 -12.00
CA LEU A 401 8.54 17.75 -12.40
C LEU A 401 8.35 17.39 -13.88
N LYS A 402 7.50 18.14 -14.62
CA LYS A 402 7.22 17.91 -16.04
C LYS A 402 6.70 16.50 -16.35
N ALA A 403 5.96 15.90 -15.42
CA ALA A 403 5.41 14.56 -15.61
C ALA A 403 4.47 14.47 -16.82
N ASP A 404 4.61 13.38 -17.56
CA ASP A 404 3.77 12.98 -18.71
C ASP A 404 2.63 12.06 -18.26
N THR A 405 2.91 11.21 -17.28
CA THR A 405 1.93 10.32 -16.63
C THR A 405 1.89 10.59 -15.13
N ILE A 406 0.72 10.89 -14.61
CA ILE A 406 0.48 11.18 -13.19
C ILE A 406 -0.49 10.14 -12.63
N VAL A 407 -0.11 9.45 -11.57
CA VAL A 407 -1.02 8.57 -10.83
C VAL A 407 -1.14 9.06 -9.41
N ASP A 408 -2.34 9.41 -8.98
CA ASP A 408 -2.57 9.78 -7.59
C ASP A 408 -3.30 8.66 -6.82
N VAL A 409 -2.83 8.38 -5.61
CA VAL A 409 -3.28 7.25 -4.78
C VAL A 409 -3.68 7.76 -3.40
N ALA A 410 -4.89 7.43 -2.97
CA ALA A 410 -5.47 8.02 -1.77
C ALA A 410 -6.47 7.11 -1.07
N THR A 411 -6.50 7.19 0.26
CA THR A 411 -7.66 6.81 1.07
C THR A 411 -8.66 7.97 1.02
N LEU A 412 -9.41 8.12 -0.08
CA LEU A 412 -10.06 9.39 -0.37
C LEU A 412 -11.51 9.47 0.11
N THR A 413 -12.32 8.45 -0.15
CA THR A 413 -13.76 8.52 0.15
C THR A 413 -14.29 7.28 0.85
N GLY A 414 -15.16 7.47 1.83
CA GLY A 414 -15.96 6.37 2.36
C GLY A 414 -16.89 5.74 1.31
N ALA A 415 -17.30 6.53 0.30
CA ALA A 415 -18.14 6.08 -0.80
C ALA A 415 -17.46 5.06 -1.71
N GLN A 416 -16.12 5.03 -1.78
CA GLN A 416 -15.40 3.97 -2.47
C GLN A 416 -15.79 2.59 -1.92
N GLY A 417 -15.81 2.45 -0.59
CA GLY A 417 -16.18 1.19 0.06
C GLY A 417 -17.61 0.75 -0.25
N THR A 418 -18.52 1.69 -0.49
CA THR A 418 -19.89 1.42 -0.95
C THR A 418 -19.92 1.02 -2.43
N ALA A 419 -19.14 1.69 -3.28
CA ALA A 419 -19.15 1.48 -4.72
C ALA A 419 -18.44 0.19 -5.16
N THR A 420 -17.24 -0.08 -4.64
CA THR A 420 -16.38 -1.19 -5.08
C THR A 420 -16.00 -2.16 -3.95
N GLY A 421 -16.49 -1.93 -2.73
CA GLY A 421 -16.28 -2.83 -1.60
C GLY A 421 -14.91 -2.72 -0.95
N LYS A 422 -14.56 -3.73 -0.16
CA LYS A 422 -13.36 -3.73 0.70
C LYS A 422 -12.08 -4.21 0.02
N TYR A 423 -12.19 -4.83 -1.15
CA TYR A 423 -11.05 -5.48 -1.82
C TYR A 423 -10.63 -4.78 -3.10
N HIS A 424 -11.53 -4.03 -3.74
CA HIS A 424 -11.27 -3.32 -4.99
C HIS A 424 -11.15 -1.83 -4.73
N ALA A 425 -10.03 -1.23 -5.08
CA ALA A 425 -9.96 0.23 -5.17
C ALA A 425 -10.83 0.72 -6.33
N ALA A 426 -11.42 1.90 -6.17
CA ALA A 426 -12.11 2.58 -7.25
C ALA A 426 -11.09 3.38 -8.06
N ILE A 427 -11.15 3.29 -9.39
CA ILE A 427 -10.28 4.06 -10.28
C ILE A 427 -11.08 4.88 -11.28
N ILE A 428 -10.54 6.03 -11.66
CA ILE A 428 -10.98 6.80 -12.83
C ILE A 428 -9.75 7.35 -13.55
N SER A 429 -9.85 7.56 -14.86
CA SER A 429 -8.72 8.06 -15.66
C SER A 429 -9.20 8.87 -16.85
N ASN A 430 -8.42 9.87 -17.26
CA ASN A 430 -8.61 10.54 -18.56
C ASN A 430 -8.11 9.69 -19.75
N ALA A 431 -7.44 8.57 -19.48
CA ALA A 431 -6.83 7.69 -20.47
C ALA A 431 -7.37 6.25 -20.33
N GLY A 432 -8.34 5.89 -21.17
CA GLY A 432 -8.97 4.56 -21.11
C GLY A 432 -8.01 3.37 -21.28
N THR A 433 -6.85 3.56 -21.92
CA THR A 433 -5.78 2.55 -21.98
C THR A 433 -5.12 2.31 -20.63
N LEU A 434 -4.79 3.39 -19.90
CA LEU A 434 -4.20 3.34 -18.57
C LEU A 434 -5.19 2.75 -17.55
N GLU A 435 -6.48 3.09 -17.66
CA GLU A 435 -7.54 2.52 -16.82
C GLU A 435 -7.64 1.00 -16.98
N ARG A 436 -7.76 0.49 -18.21
CA ARG A 436 -7.81 -0.96 -18.48
C ARG A 436 -6.53 -1.68 -18.05
N ALA A 437 -5.38 -1.04 -18.25
CA ALA A 437 -4.11 -1.56 -17.77
C ALA A 437 -4.10 -1.66 -16.24
N CYS A 438 -4.62 -0.67 -15.52
CA CYS A 438 -4.73 -0.70 -14.06
C CYS A 438 -5.63 -1.83 -13.56
N VAL A 439 -6.77 -2.09 -14.21
CA VAL A 439 -7.64 -3.24 -13.89
C VAL A 439 -6.90 -4.56 -14.07
N SER A 440 -6.19 -4.72 -15.19
CA SER A 440 -5.38 -5.92 -15.42
C SER A 440 -4.21 -6.04 -14.44
N ALA A 441 -3.56 -4.95 -14.07
CA ALA A 441 -2.49 -4.94 -13.07
C ALA A 441 -3.04 -5.36 -11.71
N GLY A 442 -4.25 -4.94 -11.34
CA GLY A 442 -4.89 -5.34 -10.09
C GLY A 442 -5.10 -6.85 -9.99
N LEU A 443 -5.56 -7.50 -11.07
CA LEU A 443 -5.71 -8.95 -11.11
C LEU A 443 -4.37 -9.70 -10.98
N ARG A 444 -3.30 -9.18 -11.60
CA ARG A 444 -1.95 -9.81 -11.62
C ARG A 444 -1.15 -9.56 -10.34
N SER A 445 -1.32 -8.40 -9.72
CA SER A 445 -0.66 -8.01 -8.46
C SER A 445 -1.41 -8.53 -7.23
N GLY A 446 -2.72 -8.77 -7.37
CA GLY A 446 -3.61 -9.07 -6.27
C GLY A 446 -4.13 -7.84 -5.52
N ASP A 447 -3.70 -6.63 -5.88
CA ASP A 447 -4.28 -5.35 -5.44
C ASP A 447 -5.39 -4.93 -6.39
N LEU A 448 -6.57 -5.51 -6.19
CA LEU A 448 -7.68 -5.42 -7.14
C LEU A 448 -8.18 -3.98 -7.31
N THR A 449 -8.58 -3.64 -8.52
CA THR A 449 -9.15 -2.34 -8.89
C THR A 449 -10.41 -2.54 -9.72
N HIS A 450 -11.31 -1.55 -9.72
CA HIS A 450 -12.46 -1.51 -10.59
C HIS A 450 -12.70 -0.07 -11.08
N ALA A 451 -12.91 0.08 -12.39
CA ALA A 451 -13.18 1.38 -13.00
C ALA A 451 -14.56 1.90 -12.60
N LEU A 452 -14.64 3.19 -12.30
CA LEU A 452 -15.87 3.94 -12.14
C LEU A 452 -16.10 4.85 -13.36
N PRO A 453 -17.31 5.40 -13.55
CA PRO A 453 -17.56 6.31 -14.66
C PRO A 453 -16.67 7.55 -14.59
N TYR A 454 -15.92 7.80 -15.67
CA TYR A 454 -15.26 9.06 -15.96
C TYR A 454 -16.18 9.89 -16.87
N ALA A 455 -16.89 10.86 -16.29
CA ALA A 455 -17.83 11.73 -17.00
C ALA A 455 -17.75 13.16 -16.42
N PRO A 456 -16.68 13.92 -16.71
CA PRO A 456 -16.51 15.29 -16.21
C PRO A 456 -17.74 16.17 -16.46
N GLU A 457 -18.36 16.06 -17.63
CA GLU A 457 -19.53 16.84 -18.07
C GLU A 457 -20.81 16.56 -17.27
N LEU A 458 -20.91 15.39 -16.63
CA LEU A 458 -22.06 15.01 -15.80
C LEU A 458 -21.83 15.24 -14.31
N HIS A 459 -20.57 15.11 -13.88
CA HIS A 459 -20.23 15.02 -12.46
C HIS A 459 -19.57 16.28 -11.91
N PHE A 460 -18.89 17.09 -12.74
CA PHE A 460 -18.14 18.24 -12.23
C PHE A 460 -19.06 19.42 -11.82
N THR A 461 -20.29 19.47 -12.33
CA THR A 461 -21.32 20.44 -11.91
C THR A 461 -21.67 20.32 -10.42
N GLU A 462 -21.37 19.18 -9.78
CA GLU A 462 -21.53 19.00 -8.34
C GLU A 462 -20.67 19.95 -7.50
N PHE A 463 -19.64 20.55 -8.09
CA PHE A 463 -18.70 21.46 -7.42
C PHE A 463 -18.97 22.94 -7.67
N CYS A 464 -20.13 23.32 -8.20
CA CYS A 464 -20.44 24.73 -8.45
C CYS A 464 -20.34 25.60 -7.18
N SER A 465 -19.61 26.71 -7.29
CA SER A 465 -19.54 27.78 -6.30
C SER A 465 -20.10 29.07 -6.92
N HIS A 466 -20.66 29.95 -6.08
CA HIS A 466 -21.08 31.28 -6.49
C HIS A 466 -19.96 32.33 -6.40
N VAL A 467 -18.87 32.01 -5.69
CA VAL A 467 -17.83 32.99 -5.28
C VAL A 467 -16.40 32.53 -5.52
N ALA A 468 -16.20 31.26 -5.87
CA ALA A 468 -14.91 30.66 -6.22
C ALA A 468 -15.03 29.84 -7.51
N ASP A 469 -13.92 29.32 -8.03
CA ASP A 469 -13.94 28.47 -9.22
C ASP A 469 -14.68 27.14 -8.98
N MET A 470 -14.64 26.63 -7.74
CA MET A 470 -15.34 25.41 -7.32
C MET A 470 -15.48 25.29 -5.80
N LYS A 471 -16.33 24.37 -5.34
CA LYS A 471 -16.39 23.86 -3.96
C LYS A 471 -15.54 22.60 -3.80
N ASN A 472 -15.13 22.26 -2.58
CA ASN A 472 -14.36 21.04 -2.35
C ASN A 472 -15.22 19.77 -2.18
N SER A 473 -16.46 19.87 -1.72
CA SER A 473 -17.39 18.73 -1.62
C SER A 473 -18.60 18.90 -2.54
N VAL A 474 -19.04 17.77 -3.10
CA VAL A 474 -20.22 17.66 -3.97
C VAL A 474 -21.49 18.15 -3.27
N ALA A 475 -22.43 18.67 -4.05
CA ALA A 475 -23.77 19.05 -3.59
C ALA A 475 -24.63 17.81 -3.28
N ASP A 476 -24.64 16.80 -4.16
CA ASP A 476 -25.27 15.51 -3.94
C ASP A 476 -24.23 14.40 -3.73
N ARG A 477 -24.23 13.81 -2.52
CA ARG A 477 -23.34 12.71 -2.17
C ARG A 477 -23.74 11.37 -2.80
N ASN A 478 -24.93 11.28 -3.40
CA ASN A 478 -25.41 10.08 -4.08
C ASN A 478 -25.10 10.05 -5.59
N ASN A 479 -24.44 11.08 -6.11
CA ASN A 479 -24.07 11.18 -7.52
C ASN A 479 -22.59 10.83 -7.73
N ALA A 480 -22.29 9.53 -7.85
CA ALA A 480 -20.94 9.01 -8.17
C ALA A 480 -19.78 9.62 -7.34
N GLN A 481 -19.97 9.77 -6.03
CA GLN A 481 -19.06 10.52 -5.15
C GLN A 481 -17.55 10.22 -5.31
N PRO A 482 -17.08 8.97 -5.44
CA PRO A 482 -15.66 8.70 -5.66
C PRO A 482 -15.15 9.20 -7.03
N SER A 483 -15.97 9.09 -8.08
CA SER A 483 -15.66 9.68 -9.39
C SER A 483 -15.53 11.20 -9.28
N CYS A 484 -16.48 11.86 -8.61
CA CYS A 484 -16.43 13.31 -8.38
C CYS A 484 -15.17 13.72 -7.61
N ALA A 485 -14.77 12.96 -6.59
CA ALA A 485 -13.59 13.24 -5.79
C ALA A 485 -12.29 13.20 -6.63
N GLY A 486 -12.15 12.22 -7.52
CA GLY A 486 -11.03 12.21 -8.47
C GLY A 486 -11.13 13.34 -9.50
N LEU A 487 -12.31 13.63 -10.04
CA LEU A 487 -12.50 14.72 -11.01
C LEU A 487 -12.17 16.10 -10.43
N PHE A 488 -12.40 16.31 -9.13
CA PHE A 488 -11.91 17.50 -8.42
C PHE A 488 -10.39 17.64 -8.59
N ILE A 489 -9.63 16.56 -8.38
CA ILE A 489 -8.16 16.56 -8.50
C ILE A 489 -7.75 16.86 -9.95
N LEU A 490 -8.36 16.19 -10.93
CA LEU A 490 -8.07 16.43 -12.36
C LEU A 490 -8.39 17.86 -12.80
N ALA A 491 -9.43 18.50 -12.24
CA ALA A 491 -9.78 19.87 -12.60
C ALA A 491 -8.62 20.86 -12.37
N HIS A 492 -7.73 20.58 -11.42
CA HIS A 492 -6.53 21.39 -11.17
C HIS A 492 -5.41 21.19 -12.20
N LEU A 493 -5.37 20.05 -12.88
CA LEU A 493 -4.55 19.86 -14.09
C LEU A 493 -5.23 20.43 -15.34
N GLY A 494 -6.57 20.47 -15.34
CA GLY A 494 -7.42 20.74 -16.51
C GLY A 494 -7.93 19.45 -17.13
N PHE A 495 -9.21 19.43 -17.55
CA PHE A 495 -9.79 18.27 -18.24
C PHE A 495 -9.21 18.05 -19.65
N ASP A 496 -8.54 19.08 -20.18
CA ASP A 496 -7.76 19.09 -21.42
C ASP A 496 -6.28 18.73 -21.21
N PHE A 497 -5.90 18.28 -20.01
CA PHE A 497 -4.54 17.87 -19.69
C PHE A 497 -4.03 16.86 -20.74
N PRO A 498 -2.96 17.16 -21.50
CA PRO A 498 -2.51 16.32 -22.61
C PRO A 498 -1.78 15.05 -22.17
N GLY A 499 -1.39 14.96 -20.89
CA GLY A 499 -0.77 13.76 -20.32
C GLY A 499 -1.80 12.75 -19.84
N GLN A 500 -1.29 11.62 -19.34
CA GLN A 500 -2.14 10.58 -18.77
C GLN A 500 -2.29 10.79 -17.27
N TRP A 501 -3.51 10.65 -16.78
CA TRP A 501 -3.84 10.77 -15.36
C TRP A 501 -4.72 9.61 -14.90
N LEU A 502 -4.39 9.03 -13.76
CA LEU A 502 -5.13 7.95 -13.12
C LEU A 502 -5.27 8.23 -11.63
N HIS A 503 -6.52 8.27 -11.16
CA HIS A 503 -6.83 8.32 -9.73
C HIS A 503 -7.11 6.93 -9.19
N VAL A 504 -6.58 6.62 -8.00
CA VAL A 504 -6.83 5.37 -7.27
C VAL A 504 -7.34 5.68 -5.86
N ASP A 505 -8.65 5.53 -5.66
CA ASP A 505 -9.26 5.58 -4.33
C ASP A 505 -9.22 4.18 -3.69
N MET A 506 -8.39 4.05 -2.67
CA MET A 506 -8.09 2.80 -1.96
C MET A 506 -8.47 2.86 -0.48
N ALA A 507 -9.44 3.70 -0.11
CA ALA A 507 -9.91 3.89 1.27
C ALA A 507 -10.15 2.57 2.04
N ALA A 508 -10.98 1.69 1.50
CA ALA A 508 -11.28 0.40 2.12
C ALA A 508 -10.19 -0.67 1.90
N PRO A 509 -9.62 -0.86 0.69
CA PRO A 509 -8.55 -1.83 0.45
C PRO A 509 -7.26 -1.61 1.25
N ALA A 510 -7.00 -0.37 1.70
CA ALA A 510 -5.87 -0.03 2.56
C ALA A 510 -5.84 -0.83 3.87
N HIS A 511 -6.98 -1.38 4.33
CA HIS A 511 -7.11 -2.03 5.63
C HIS A 511 -7.93 -3.33 5.56
N ILE A 512 -7.55 -4.31 6.38
CA ILE A 512 -8.37 -5.49 6.69
C ILE A 512 -8.46 -5.62 8.21
N GLY A 513 -9.65 -5.38 8.75
CA GLY A 513 -9.83 -5.22 10.18
C GLY A 513 -9.01 -4.03 10.69
N GLU A 514 -8.21 -4.23 11.74
CA GLU A 514 -7.39 -3.18 12.36
C GLU A 514 -5.96 -3.09 11.80
N ARG A 515 -5.70 -3.72 10.64
CA ARG A 515 -4.36 -3.81 10.06
C ARG A 515 -4.32 -3.23 8.65
N ALA A 516 -3.32 -2.41 8.40
CA ALA A 516 -2.96 -1.95 7.08
C ALA A 516 -2.50 -3.13 6.20
N THR A 517 -2.88 -3.08 4.92
CA THR A 517 -2.56 -4.12 3.93
C THR A 517 -1.31 -3.79 3.12
N GLY A 518 -0.84 -2.53 3.13
CA GLY A 518 0.17 -2.07 2.18
C GLY A 518 -0.31 -2.14 0.72
N TYR A 519 -1.63 -2.08 0.50
CA TYR A 519 -2.25 -2.03 -0.82
C TYR A 519 -1.66 -0.88 -1.66
N GLY A 520 -1.51 -1.11 -2.96
CA GLY A 520 -1.08 -0.11 -3.93
C GLY A 520 0.39 -0.26 -4.32
N VAL A 521 1.22 -0.79 -3.41
CA VAL A 521 2.64 -1.06 -3.69
C VAL A 521 2.81 -2.07 -4.83
N CYS A 522 2.12 -3.22 -4.74
CA CYS A 522 2.21 -4.26 -5.76
C CYS A 522 1.49 -3.84 -7.05
N LEU A 523 0.36 -3.12 -6.92
CA LEU A 523 -0.37 -2.56 -8.06
C LEU A 523 0.52 -1.67 -8.92
N LEU A 524 1.16 -0.66 -8.33
CA LEU A 524 2.01 0.28 -9.07
C LEU A 524 3.26 -0.41 -9.63
N SER A 525 3.86 -1.34 -8.86
CA SER A 525 5.04 -2.11 -9.31
C SER A 525 4.73 -2.96 -10.54
N VAL A 526 3.56 -3.59 -10.60
CA VAL A 526 3.12 -4.37 -11.76
C VAL A 526 2.66 -3.47 -12.89
N LEU A 527 1.85 -2.44 -12.62
CA LEU A 527 1.33 -1.53 -13.64
C LEU A 527 2.46 -0.90 -14.44
N PHE A 528 3.46 -0.34 -13.76
CA PHE A 528 4.63 0.29 -14.40
C PHE A 528 5.81 -0.67 -14.62
N GLY A 529 5.59 -1.98 -14.44
CA GLY A 529 6.63 -3.00 -14.55
C GLY A 529 7.38 -3.00 -15.89
N LYS A 530 6.73 -2.59 -16.99
CA LYS A 530 7.35 -2.46 -18.32
C LYS A 530 8.57 -1.54 -18.34
N TYR A 531 8.56 -0.52 -17.48
CA TYR A 531 9.62 0.47 -17.40
C TYR A 531 10.76 0.04 -16.47
N THR A 532 10.70 -1.15 -15.87
CA THR A 532 11.78 -1.61 -14.97
C THR A 532 12.83 -2.40 -15.73
N ASN A 533 13.89 -2.85 -15.07
CA ASN A 533 14.77 -3.90 -15.58
C ASN A 533 14.45 -5.29 -15.01
N SER A 534 13.41 -5.39 -14.17
CA SER A 534 12.98 -6.67 -13.59
C SER A 534 12.26 -7.52 -14.62
N ARG A 535 12.68 -8.77 -14.79
CA ARG A 535 12.05 -9.69 -15.75
C ARG A 535 10.63 -10.04 -15.34
N LEU A 536 10.42 -10.29 -14.05
CA LEU A 536 9.12 -10.62 -13.50
C LEU A 536 8.14 -9.46 -13.64
N LEU A 537 8.53 -8.22 -13.29
CA LEU A 537 7.65 -7.06 -13.41
C LEU A 537 7.33 -6.72 -14.87
N LYS A 538 8.31 -6.82 -15.78
CA LYS A 538 8.06 -6.66 -17.23
C LYS A 538 7.04 -7.67 -17.74
N ALA A 539 7.19 -8.93 -17.36
CA ALA A 539 6.29 -10.00 -17.80
C ALA A 539 4.87 -9.85 -17.24
N LEU A 540 4.74 -9.35 -16.01
CA LEU A 540 3.45 -9.09 -15.37
C LEU A 540 2.80 -7.77 -15.81
N SER A 541 3.55 -6.82 -16.35
CA SER A 541 3.00 -5.51 -16.70
C SER A 541 1.96 -5.61 -17.83
N PRO A 542 0.80 -4.94 -17.67
CA PRO A 542 -0.20 -4.86 -18.73
C PRO A 542 0.04 -3.71 -19.71
N LEU A 543 0.87 -2.73 -19.34
CA LEU A 543 1.29 -1.68 -20.26
C LEU A 543 2.19 -2.29 -21.33
N ARG A 544 1.97 -1.89 -22.58
CA ARG A 544 2.80 -2.28 -23.73
C ARG A 544 3.62 -1.09 -24.20
#